data_AF-A0A3D1JAW9-F1
#
_entry.id   AF-A0A3D1JAW9-F1
#
_cell.length_a   1.000
_cell.length_b   1.000
_cell.length_c   1.000
_cell.angle_alpha   90.00
_cell.angle_beta   90.00
_cell.angle_gamma   90.00
#
_symmetry.space_group_name_H-M   'P 1'
#
loop_
_entity.id
_entity.type
_entity.pdbx_description
1 polymer ?
#
loop_
_entity_poly.entity_id
_entity_poly.type
_entity_poly.pdbx_seq_one_letter_code
_entity_poly.pdbx_strand_id
1 'polypeptide(L)'
;MKAKKLIVGMAVFSFAALLLGGCGSDNNSADSSSTNETTSQSSTVASSTATSESEATVVAGAPMQDGTYKLEEKNYKNDYRVSFEITVVDGKITESKYDNINADGESKTENTEYNETMKEKAGISPEEFIPKFNEE
;
A
#
# COMPACT_ATOMS: atom_id res chain seq x y z
N MET A 1 49.40 -28.14 -21.63
CA MET A 1 49.70 -27.78 -20.23
C MET A 1 48.37 -27.77 -19.49
N LYS A 2 48.11 -28.81 -18.68
CA LYS A 2 48.24 -28.85 -17.20
C LYS A 2 47.15 -28.01 -16.50
N ALA A 3 46.32 -28.76 -15.76
CA ALA A 3 45.12 -28.40 -15.03
C ALA A 3 45.31 -27.49 -13.79
N LYS A 4 44.17 -27.23 -13.12
CA LYS A 4 43.90 -27.17 -11.65
C LYS A 4 43.24 -25.82 -11.26
N LYS A 5 42.40 -25.67 -10.24
CA LYS A 5 41.61 -26.51 -9.31
C LYS A 5 40.72 -25.53 -8.50
N LEU A 6 39.67 -26.09 -7.92
CA LEU A 6 38.72 -25.55 -6.92
C LEU A 6 39.35 -24.76 -5.76
N ILE A 7 38.66 -23.72 -5.29
CA ILE A 7 38.76 -23.20 -3.91
C ILE A 7 37.35 -23.10 -3.31
N VAL A 8 37.14 -23.96 -2.32
CA VAL A 8 36.08 -23.96 -1.33
C VAL A 8 36.40 -22.88 -0.30
N GLY A 9 35.46 -21.98 -0.03
CA GLY A 9 35.56 -20.96 1.01
C GLY A 9 34.36 -21.06 1.96
N MET A 10 34.56 -21.76 3.06
CA MET A 10 33.63 -21.93 4.18
C MET A 10 33.49 -20.62 4.96
N ALA A 11 32.33 -19.95 4.85
CA ALA A 11 31.94 -18.88 5.76
C ALA A 11 30.95 -19.44 6.78
N VAL A 12 31.43 -19.52 8.02
CA VAL A 12 30.70 -19.98 9.21
C VAL A 12 29.55 -19.02 9.49
N PHE A 13 28.32 -19.49 9.35
CA PHE A 13 27.11 -18.75 9.70
C PHE A 13 26.88 -18.92 11.21
N SER A 14 27.43 -18.00 12.01
CA SER A 14 27.19 -17.93 13.45
C SER A 14 25.72 -17.59 13.70
N PHE A 15 24.97 -18.61 14.08
CA PHE A 15 23.57 -18.56 14.46
C PHE A 15 23.44 -17.85 15.83
N ALA A 16 23.17 -16.55 15.82
CA ALA A 16 22.77 -15.82 17.02
C ALA A 16 21.24 -15.91 17.15
N ALA A 17 20.79 -16.84 17.99
CA ALA A 17 19.41 -16.96 18.42
C ALA A 17 19.02 -15.72 19.25
N LEU A 18 18.18 -14.85 18.70
CA LEU A 18 17.42 -13.90 19.50
C LEU A 18 16.23 -14.63 20.13
N LEU A 19 16.26 -14.70 21.45
CA LEU A 19 15.20 -15.22 22.30
C LEU A 19 13.95 -14.34 22.13
N LEU A 20 12.82 -14.97 21.77
CA LEU A 20 11.48 -14.39 21.94
C LEU A 20 11.22 -14.21 23.44
N GLY A 21 11.42 -12.98 23.92
CA GLY A 21 10.90 -12.53 25.20
C GLY A 21 9.38 -12.36 25.11
N GLY A 22 8.65 -13.42 25.42
CA GLY A 22 7.22 -13.37 25.71
C GLY A 22 6.98 -12.81 27.11
N CYS A 23 6.21 -11.72 27.18
CA CYS A 23 5.56 -11.17 28.37
C CYS A 23 4.31 -10.45 27.83
N GLY A 24 3.08 -10.68 28.26
CA GLY A 24 2.51 -11.63 29.19
C GLY A 24 1.03 -11.76 28.84
N SER A 25 0.45 -12.89 29.22
CA SER A 25 -0.98 -13.14 29.15
C SER A 25 -1.64 -12.46 30.33
N ASP A 26 -2.64 -11.61 30.10
CA ASP A 26 -3.75 -11.47 31.03
C ASP A 26 -5.04 -11.43 30.21
N ASN A 27 -5.86 -12.46 30.40
CA ASN A 27 -7.16 -12.63 29.78
C ASN A 27 -8.13 -12.90 30.94
N ASN A 28 -9.12 -12.03 31.14
CA ASN A 28 -10.38 -12.47 31.73
C ASN A 28 -11.55 -11.57 31.30
N SER A 29 -12.32 -12.14 30.38
CA SER A 29 -13.79 -12.29 30.35
C SER A 29 -14.72 -11.12 30.66
N ALA A 30 -15.51 -10.85 29.62
CA ALA A 30 -16.99 -10.80 29.64
C ALA A 30 -17.67 -9.65 30.38
N ASP A 31 -18.34 -8.78 29.61
CA ASP A 31 -19.81 -8.82 29.61
C ASP A 31 -20.36 -8.26 28.28
N SER A 32 -21.22 -9.06 27.65
CA SER A 32 -22.14 -8.62 26.62
C SER A 32 -23.33 -7.98 27.31
N SER A 33 -23.67 -6.75 26.97
CA SER A 33 -25.04 -6.27 27.14
C SER A 33 -25.37 -5.24 26.07
N SER A 34 -26.29 -5.66 25.21
CA SER A 34 -26.97 -4.89 24.20
C SER A 34 -27.52 -3.57 24.73
N THR A 35 -27.38 -2.51 23.93
CA THR A 35 -28.41 -1.48 23.83
C THR A 35 -28.72 -1.28 22.35
N ASN A 36 -29.87 -1.84 21.95
CA ASN A 36 -30.66 -1.30 20.86
C ASN A 36 -30.98 0.16 21.20
N GLU A 37 -30.66 1.10 20.33
CA GLU A 37 -31.52 2.25 20.09
C GLU A 37 -31.54 2.54 18.59
N THR A 38 -32.71 2.25 18.04
CA THR A 38 -33.26 2.67 16.77
C THR A 38 -33.13 4.19 16.60
N THR A 39 -32.93 4.68 15.38
CA THR A 39 -33.80 5.69 14.72
C THR A 39 -33.02 6.51 13.69
N SER A 40 -33.38 6.26 12.43
CA SER A 40 -33.57 7.22 11.33
C SER A 40 -32.43 8.15 10.89
N GLN A 41 -31.97 7.84 9.67
CA GLN A 41 -32.15 8.69 8.48
C GLN A 41 -31.80 10.17 8.64
N SER A 42 -30.64 10.56 8.12
CA SER A 42 -30.58 11.74 7.25
C SER A 42 -29.37 11.65 6.33
N SER A 43 -29.68 11.37 5.06
CA SER A 43 -28.84 11.74 3.94
C SER A 43 -28.74 13.26 3.89
N THR A 44 -27.56 13.80 4.20
CA THR A 44 -27.13 15.07 3.63
C THR A 44 -25.82 14.82 2.92
N VAL A 45 -25.95 14.54 1.63
CA VAL A 45 -24.94 14.92 0.65
C VAL A 45 -24.77 16.44 0.77
N ALA A 46 -23.68 16.85 1.39
CA ALA A 46 -23.17 18.21 1.29
C ALA A 46 -21.79 18.09 0.66
N SER A 47 -21.81 18.20 -0.67
CA SER A 47 -20.68 18.69 -1.43
C SER A 47 -20.20 19.98 -0.79
N SER A 48 -18.98 19.96 -0.29
CA SER A 48 -18.21 21.17 -0.03
C SER A 48 -16.78 20.89 -0.44
N THR A 49 -16.55 21.06 -1.73
CA THR A 49 -15.27 21.51 -2.28
C THR A 49 -14.85 22.76 -1.53
N ALA A 50 -13.98 22.57 -0.54
CA ALA A 50 -13.21 23.62 0.09
C ALA A 50 -11.83 23.02 0.34
N THR A 51 -10.97 23.09 -0.68
CA THR A 51 -9.51 22.96 -0.52
C THR A 51 -9.06 24.14 0.32
N SER A 52 -9.16 23.97 1.63
CA SER A 52 -8.38 24.70 2.60
C SER A 52 -7.19 23.79 2.88
N GLU A 53 -5.99 24.19 2.45
CA GLU A 53 -4.73 23.68 2.96
C GLU A 53 -4.68 23.97 4.47
N SER A 54 -5.43 23.18 5.23
CA SER A 54 -5.20 23.03 6.64
C SER A 54 -3.94 22.21 6.74
N GLU A 55 -2.84 22.82 7.18
CA GLU A 55 -1.65 22.08 7.60
C GLU A 55 -2.10 20.96 8.54
N ALA A 56 -2.01 19.71 8.08
CA ALA A 56 -2.32 18.56 8.90
C ALA A 56 -1.33 18.57 10.07
N THR A 57 -1.81 18.93 11.25
CA THR A 57 -1.03 18.87 12.47
C THR A 57 -0.60 17.42 12.69
N VAL A 58 0.70 17.15 12.72
CA VAL A 58 1.24 15.79 12.92
C VAL A 58 0.90 15.35 14.35
N VAL A 59 -0.14 14.51 14.50
CA VAL A 59 -0.67 14.12 15.81
C VAL A 59 0.21 13.08 16.52
N ALA A 60 1.08 12.35 15.80
CA ALA A 60 2.19 11.57 16.36
C ALA A 60 3.11 11.06 15.23
N GLY A 61 4.44 11.12 15.44
CA GLY A 61 5.46 10.61 14.51
C GLY A 61 6.51 11.67 14.13
N ALA A 62 7.75 11.24 13.89
CA ALA A 62 8.75 12.08 13.23
C ALA A 62 8.30 12.37 11.79
N PRO A 63 8.69 13.52 11.18
CA PRO A 63 8.44 13.77 9.77
C PRO A 63 9.01 12.64 8.91
N MET A 64 8.38 12.38 7.75
CA MET A 64 8.91 11.43 6.78
C MET A 64 10.33 11.85 6.39
N GLN A 65 11.22 10.87 6.23
CA GLN A 65 12.57 11.18 5.73
C GLN A 65 12.49 11.40 4.22
N ASP A 66 13.27 12.37 3.74
CA ASP A 66 13.35 12.64 2.31
C ASP A 66 13.93 11.43 1.56
N GLY A 67 13.39 11.19 0.36
CA GLY A 67 13.83 10.10 -0.49
C GLY A 67 12.71 9.50 -1.33
N THR A 68 13.09 8.49 -2.11
CA THR A 68 12.17 7.73 -2.96
C THR A 68 11.88 6.38 -2.32
N TYR A 69 10.60 6.07 -2.17
CA TYR A 69 10.12 4.81 -1.60
C TYR A 69 9.40 4.01 -2.68
N LYS A 70 9.72 2.73 -2.78
CA LYS A 70 9.17 1.83 -3.80
C LYS A 70 8.50 0.63 -3.13
N LEU A 71 7.34 0.27 -3.64
CA LEU A 71 6.61 -0.95 -3.32
C LEU A 71 6.30 -1.68 -4.62
N GLU A 72 6.61 -2.96 -4.64
CA GLU A 72 6.16 -3.87 -5.69
C GLU A 72 5.61 -5.13 -5.04
N GLU A 73 4.40 -5.52 -5.45
CA GLU A 73 3.87 -6.81 -5.03
C GLU A 73 4.66 -7.97 -5.68
N LYS A 74 4.82 -9.06 -4.94
CA LYS A 74 5.54 -10.25 -5.43
C LYS A 74 4.66 -11.16 -6.28
N ASN A 75 3.36 -11.14 -6.04
CA ASN A 75 2.40 -12.07 -6.63
C ASN A 75 1.44 -11.32 -7.53
N TYR A 76 0.99 -12.00 -8.58
CA TYR A 76 -0.04 -11.48 -9.48
C TYR A 76 -1.42 -11.96 -9.02
N LYS A 77 -2.41 -11.10 -9.21
CA LYS A 77 -3.83 -11.43 -9.04
C LYS A 77 -4.60 -10.88 -10.23
N ASN A 78 -5.32 -11.76 -10.92
CA ASN A 78 -5.99 -11.45 -12.18
C ASN A 78 -5.02 -10.84 -13.20
N ASP A 79 -3.83 -11.45 -13.36
CA ASP A 79 -2.78 -11.04 -14.31
C ASP A 79 -2.08 -9.69 -14.05
N TYR A 80 -2.40 -9.02 -12.94
CA TYR A 80 -1.77 -7.76 -12.54
C TYR A 80 -1.16 -7.83 -11.14
N ARG A 81 -0.17 -6.97 -10.88
CA ARG A 81 0.41 -6.70 -9.55
C ARG A 81 0.53 -5.20 -9.32
N VAL A 82 0.52 -4.74 -8.07
CA VAL A 82 0.75 -3.33 -7.76
C VAL A 82 2.24 -2.96 -7.91
N SER A 83 2.49 -1.83 -8.57
CA SER A 83 3.74 -1.08 -8.54
C SER A 83 3.43 0.30 -7.98
N PHE A 84 4.17 0.76 -6.97
CA PHE A 84 3.95 2.06 -6.37
C PHE A 84 5.27 2.71 -5.98
N GLU A 85 5.48 3.94 -6.44
CA GLU A 85 6.61 4.77 -6.03
C GLU A 85 6.10 6.11 -5.51
N ILE A 86 6.71 6.60 -4.42
CA ILE A 86 6.50 7.96 -3.92
C ILE A 86 7.84 8.67 -3.74
N THR A 87 7.84 9.99 -3.90
CA THR A 87 8.97 10.85 -3.57
C THR A 87 8.59 11.74 -2.38
N VAL A 88 9.44 11.79 -1.36
CA VAL A 88 9.29 12.64 -0.18
C VAL A 88 10.36 13.73 -0.20
N VAL A 89 9.93 14.98 -0.04
CA VAL A 89 10.78 16.17 0.10
C VAL A 89 10.23 17.03 1.23
N ASP A 90 11.11 17.50 2.12
CA ASP A 90 10.74 18.29 3.30
C ASP A 90 9.67 17.60 4.16
N GLY A 91 9.76 16.27 4.26
CA GLY A 91 8.81 15.43 5.00
C GLY A 91 7.39 15.37 4.43
N LYS A 92 7.17 15.82 3.19
CA LYS A 92 5.89 15.74 2.45
C LYS A 92 6.06 14.87 1.20
N ILE A 93 5.01 14.17 0.80
CA ILE A 93 4.99 13.46 -0.48
C ILE A 93 4.81 14.51 -1.59
N THR A 94 5.72 14.52 -2.56
CA THR A 94 5.72 15.46 -3.70
C THR A 94 5.44 14.78 -5.04
N GLU A 95 5.53 13.45 -5.09
CA GLU A 95 5.26 12.66 -6.29
C GLU A 95 4.65 11.31 -5.88
N SER A 96 3.68 10.84 -6.65
CA SER A 96 3.01 9.54 -6.50
C SER A 96 2.94 8.87 -7.87
N LYS A 97 3.32 7.59 -7.93
CA LYS A 97 3.32 6.75 -9.14
C LYS A 97 2.77 5.36 -8.82
N TYR A 98 1.48 5.30 -8.52
CA TYR A 98 0.72 4.08 -8.36
C TYR A 98 0.28 3.53 -9.72
N ASP A 99 0.40 2.21 -9.88
CA ASP A 99 -0.15 1.49 -11.01
C ASP A 99 -0.41 0.00 -10.67
N ASN A 100 -1.22 -0.65 -11.50
CA ASN A 100 -1.30 -2.10 -11.61
C ASN A 100 -0.66 -2.52 -12.94
N ILE A 101 0.42 -3.29 -12.89
CA ILE A 101 1.16 -3.70 -14.10
C ILE A 101 1.04 -5.20 -14.35
N ASN A 102 1.00 -5.60 -15.62
CA ASN A 102 0.98 -7.01 -16.01
C ASN A 102 2.39 -7.65 -15.95
N ALA A 103 2.52 -8.90 -16.40
CA ALA A 103 3.80 -9.63 -16.41
C ALA A 103 4.87 -8.97 -17.31
N ASP A 104 4.43 -8.26 -18.34
CA ASP A 104 5.27 -7.54 -19.30
C ASP A 104 5.63 -6.12 -18.83
N GLY A 105 5.06 -5.69 -17.70
CA GLY A 105 5.25 -4.36 -17.13
C GLY A 105 4.34 -3.29 -17.72
N GLU A 106 3.33 -3.67 -18.49
CA GLU A 106 2.36 -2.74 -19.07
C GLU A 106 1.28 -2.36 -18.06
N SER A 107 0.89 -1.09 -18.07
CA SER A 107 -0.13 -0.56 -17.19
C SER A 107 -1.50 -1.15 -17.50
N LYS A 108 -2.30 -1.31 -16.44
CA LYS A 108 -3.71 -1.67 -16.54
C LYS A 108 -4.56 -0.54 -17.14
N THR A 109 -4.09 0.70 -17.13
CA THR A 109 -4.77 1.82 -17.81
C THR A 109 -4.86 1.58 -19.31
N GLU A 110 -3.88 0.90 -19.90
CA GLU A 110 -3.81 0.63 -21.34
C GLU A 110 -4.65 -0.58 -21.77
N ASN A 111 -5.23 -1.33 -20.83
CA ASN A 111 -6.07 -2.48 -21.15
C ASN A 111 -7.52 -2.05 -21.44
N THR A 112 -7.84 -1.77 -22.70
CA THR A 112 -9.18 -1.34 -23.14
C THR A 112 -10.28 -2.29 -22.70
N GLU A 113 -10.11 -3.61 -22.87
CA GLU A 113 -11.14 -4.60 -22.51
C GLU A 113 -11.45 -4.60 -21.01
N TYR A 114 -10.40 -4.49 -20.18
CA TYR A 114 -10.56 -4.41 -18.74
C TYR A 114 -11.25 -3.11 -18.32
N ASN A 115 -10.85 -1.98 -18.93
CA ASN A 115 -11.48 -0.68 -18.67
C ASN A 115 -12.97 -0.70 -18.99
N GLU A 116 -13.36 -1.19 -20.16
CA GLU A 116 -14.77 -1.30 -20.57
C GLU A 116 -15.56 -2.21 -19.63
N THR A 117 -15.03 -3.40 -19.34
CA THR A 117 -15.70 -4.39 -18.49
C THR A 117 -15.88 -3.86 -17.06
N MET A 118 -14.86 -3.19 -16.50
CA MET A 118 -14.94 -2.64 -15.16
C MET A 118 -15.87 -1.42 -15.12
N LYS A 119 -15.86 -0.57 -16.15
CA LYS A 119 -16.76 0.58 -16.27
C LYS A 119 -18.23 0.13 -16.31
N GLU A 120 -18.53 -0.91 -17.08
CA GLU A 120 -19.88 -1.49 -17.16
C GLU A 120 -20.34 -2.06 -15.81
N LYS A 121 -19.49 -2.83 -15.13
CA LYS A 121 -19.87 -3.57 -13.92
C LYS A 121 -19.79 -2.76 -12.64
N ALA A 122 -18.85 -1.82 -12.56
CA ALA A 122 -18.51 -1.08 -11.35
C ALA A 122 -18.66 0.44 -11.49
N GLY A 123 -18.95 0.96 -12.69
CA GLY A 123 -19.14 2.40 -12.93
C GLY A 123 -17.84 3.22 -12.98
N ILE A 124 -16.67 2.58 -12.86
CA ILE A 124 -15.35 3.20 -12.92
C ILE A 124 -14.34 2.29 -13.61
N SER A 125 -13.27 2.84 -14.19
CA SER A 125 -12.21 2.08 -14.83
C SER A 125 -10.81 2.44 -14.31
N PRO A 126 -9.80 1.55 -14.48
CA PRO A 126 -8.39 1.85 -14.19
C PRO A 126 -7.89 3.16 -14.78
N GLU A 127 -8.23 3.44 -16.03
CA GLU A 127 -7.89 4.69 -16.71
C GLU A 127 -8.45 5.94 -16.01
N GLU A 128 -9.56 5.81 -15.25
CA GLU A 128 -10.14 6.94 -14.51
C GLU A 128 -9.61 7.09 -13.09
N PHE A 129 -9.35 5.99 -12.37
CA PHE A 129 -8.97 6.07 -10.95
C PHE A 129 -7.45 6.09 -10.74
N ILE A 130 -6.66 5.42 -11.58
CA ILE A 130 -5.21 5.34 -11.41
C ILE A 130 -4.56 6.73 -11.54
N PRO A 131 -4.90 7.57 -12.55
CA PRO A 131 -4.36 8.92 -12.63
C PRO A 131 -4.74 9.77 -11.42
N LYS A 132 -5.98 9.68 -10.93
CA LYS A 132 -6.44 10.44 -9.76
C LYS A 132 -5.65 10.11 -8.50
N PHE A 133 -5.31 8.85 -8.27
CA PHE A 133 -4.47 8.45 -7.13
C PHE A 133 -3.05 9.02 -7.17
N ASN A 134 -2.60 9.51 -8.33
CA ASN A 134 -1.29 10.10 -8.52
C ASN A 134 -1.31 11.64 -8.51
N GLU A 135 -2.48 12.25 -8.48
CA GLU A 135 -2.67 13.71 -8.45
C GLU A 135 -3.00 14.26 -7.05
N GLU A 136 -3.43 13.41 -6.13
CA GLU A 136 -3.76 13.74 -4.73
C GLU A 136 -2.55 13.72 -3.79
#